data_AF-A0AA96WL68-F1
#
_entry.id   AF-A0AA96WL68-F1
#
_cell.length_a   1.000
_cell.length_b   1.000
_cell.length_c   1.000
_cell.angle_alpha   90.00
_cell.angle_beta   90.00
_cell.angle_gamma   90.00
#
_symmetry.space_group_name_H-M   'P 1'
#
loop_
_entity.id
_entity.type
_entity.pdbx_description
1 polymer ?
#
loop_
_entity_poly.entity_id
_entity_poly.type
_entity_poly.pdbx_seq_one_letter_code
_entity_poly.pdbx_strand_id
1 'polypeptide(L)'
;MAKPQFVQFFKRYPWLLLLLLAVLQLAGVLIFLNLQRQSSSSAPSLSGSPASTPSPVSSLAAPVQPTSTPGKRATKTQAPPSATAPGSEQSTQPASPQPKPSLTAEQKAINERYKQSFVSPATAVDTLIEMRVAIAEGVPALSLGSSTSATLMDQNRKPLLTLSAETRYTAQPSGNGTALDGSQLPAVVLVEPSQNGLLYLGDRAYRGRLLLVNDAGKLWAVNLVNLRNYLHSVVASEVSPSWHPEALKAQAVAARSYALTYYFKPMSSLFHLGATEYYQVYSGINREAPETNQAVDATSGQFVSYRGGIVESLYAASDDIVAEAFQGHGMSQLGALNLAEEGYNYQQILANYYPGTGLGQIVQDYE
;
A
#
# COMPACT_ATOMS: atom_id res chain seq x y z
N MET A 1 -19.30 41.74 -3.27
CA MET A 1 -18.05 41.53 -2.50
C MET A 1 -18.21 40.29 -1.64
N ALA A 2 -17.66 39.15 -2.05
CA ALA A 2 -17.70 37.92 -1.29
C ALA A 2 -16.64 37.98 -0.18
N LYS A 3 -17.03 37.77 1.08
CA LYS A 3 -16.08 37.66 2.20
C LYS A 3 -15.15 36.45 1.94
N PRO A 4 -13.83 36.56 2.19
CA PRO A 4 -12.91 35.47 1.92
C PRO A 4 -13.26 34.26 2.78
N GLN A 5 -13.55 33.13 2.12
CA GLN A 5 -13.93 31.86 2.77
C GLN A 5 -12.88 31.35 3.77
N PHE A 6 -11.64 31.84 3.64
CA PHE A 6 -10.53 31.58 4.54
C PHE A 6 -10.81 31.96 6.00
N VAL A 7 -11.51 33.08 6.25
CA VAL A 7 -11.78 33.55 7.62
C VAL A 7 -12.88 32.75 8.31
N GLN A 8 -13.81 32.18 7.54
CA GLN A 8 -14.89 31.33 8.07
C GLN A 8 -14.37 29.94 8.47
N PHE A 9 -13.37 29.42 7.75
CA PHE A 9 -12.76 28.13 8.03
C PHE A 9 -12.09 28.08 9.42
N PHE A 10 -11.26 29.08 9.76
CA PHE A 10 -10.58 29.14 11.07
C PHE A 10 -11.48 29.54 12.23
N LYS A 11 -12.66 30.12 11.97
CA LYS A 11 -13.68 30.29 13.01
C LYS A 11 -14.33 28.97 13.42
N ARG A 12 -14.41 28.01 12.48
CA ARG A 12 -15.00 26.68 12.73
C ARG A 12 -13.98 25.71 13.35
N TYR A 13 -12.69 25.92 13.13
CA TYR A 13 -11.60 25.10 13.65
C TYR A 13 -10.45 25.97 14.18
N PRO A 14 -10.61 26.61 15.36
CA PRO A 14 -9.60 27.53 15.90
C PRO A 14 -8.26 26.85 16.23
N TRP A 15 -8.27 25.54 16.48
CA TRP A 15 -7.07 24.74 16.72
C TRP A 15 -6.20 24.57 15.46
N LEU A 16 -6.79 24.56 14.25
CA LEU A 16 -6.01 24.51 13.00
C LEU A 16 -5.20 25.80 12.78
N LEU A 17 -5.66 26.94 13.30
CA LEU A 17 -4.88 28.19 13.26
C LEU A 17 -3.66 28.12 14.18
N LEU A 18 -3.82 27.51 15.36
CA LEU A 18 -2.71 27.26 16.28
C LEU A 18 -1.70 26.25 15.71
N LEU A 19 -2.18 25.23 15.00
CA LEU A 19 -1.34 24.24 14.33
C LEU A 19 -0.56 24.87 13.15
N LEU A 20 -1.21 25.73 12.36
CA LEU A 20 -0.56 26.50 11.29
C LEU A 20 0.53 27.43 11.84
N LEU A 21 0.25 28.14 12.95
CA LEU A 21 1.22 29.02 13.61
C LEU A 21 2.40 28.23 14.22
N ALA A 22 2.13 27.04 14.79
CA ALA A 22 3.18 26.16 15.32
C ALA A 22 4.10 25.64 14.20
N VAL A 23 3.54 25.25 13.04
CA VAL A 23 4.31 24.82 11.86
C VAL A 23 5.17 25.96 11.29
N LEU A 24 4.63 27.19 11.25
CA LEU A 24 5.38 28.38 10.84
C LEU A 24 6.52 28.73 11.81
N GLN A 25 6.32 28.56 13.13
CA GLN A 25 7.39 28.76 14.11
C GLN A 25 8.48 27.68 14.04
N LEU A 26 8.10 26.41 13.82
CA LEU A 26 9.05 25.32 13.59
C LEU A 26 9.87 25.52 12.32
N ALA A 27 9.25 25.97 11.22
CA ALA A 27 9.96 26.33 10.00
C ALA A 27 10.93 27.50 10.20
N GLY A 28 10.53 28.53 10.96
CA GLY A 28 11.41 29.65 11.33
C GLY A 28 12.60 29.21 12.19
N VAL A 29 12.39 28.30 13.14
CA VAL A 29 13.45 27.73 14.00
C VAL A 29 14.40 26.83 13.19
N LEU A 30 13.89 26.05 12.23
CA LEU A 30 14.70 25.24 11.32
C LEU A 30 15.57 26.11 10.38
N ILE A 31 15.03 27.21 9.86
CA ILE A 31 15.79 28.18 9.06
C ILE A 31 16.87 28.85 9.92
N PHE A 32 16.53 29.26 11.15
CA PHE A 32 17.48 29.88 12.08
C PHE A 32 18.61 28.93 12.52
N LEU A 33 18.29 27.67 12.82
CA LEU A 33 19.28 26.62 13.15
C LEU A 33 20.20 26.30 11.97
N ASN A 34 19.67 26.31 10.74
CA ASN A 34 20.47 26.08 9.54
C ASN A 34 21.41 27.26 9.23
N LEU A 35 20.98 28.50 9.53
CA LEU A 35 21.83 29.69 9.44
C LEU A 35 22.94 29.69 10.51
N GLN A 36 22.66 29.24 11.75
CA GLN A 36 23.70 29.14 12.79
C GLN A 36 24.71 28.00 12.55
N ARG A 37 24.30 26.94 11.84
CA ARG A 37 25.21 25.84 11.46
C ARG A 37 26.28 26.22 10.44
N GLN A 38 26.05 27.29 9.65
CA GLN A 38 27.03 27.79 8.69
C GLN A 38 28.03 28.79 9.29
N SER A 39 27.81 29.28 10.52
CA SER A 39 28.59 30.38 11.11
C SER A 39 29.50 29.98 12.28
N SER A 40 29.79 28.70 12.52
CA SER A 40 30.61 28.30 13.67
C SER A 40 31.63 27.20 13.35
N SER A 41 32.77 27.61 12.76
CA SER A 41 34.04 26.89 12.92
C SER A 41 34.94 27.67 13.87
N SER A 42 35.02 27.26 15.13
CA SER A 42 36.19 27.39 16.03
C SER A 42 35.79 26.98 17.45
N ALA A 43 36.50 25.99 18.01
CA ALA A 43 36.50 25.65 19.44
C ALA A 43 37.54 26.56 20.18
N PRO A 44 37.63 26.65 21.54
CA PRO A 44 37.67 25.51 22.46
C PRO A 44 37.06 25.65 23.89
N SER A 45 36.83 24.47 24.51
CA SER A 45 36.91 24.04 25.94
C SER A 45 36.48 24.92 27.14
N LEU A 46 35.68 24.37 28.07
CA LEU A 46 36.05 24.00 29.47
C LEU A 46 34.85 23.59 30.38
N SER A 47 35.05 22.47 31.11
CA SER A 47 34.65 22.10 32.50
C SER A 47 33.25 22.36 33.10
N GLY A 48 32.69 21.33 33.76
CA GLY A 48 31.95 21.47 35.03
C GLY A 48 30.65 20.65 35.21
N SER A 49 30.72 19.54 35.95
CA SER A 49 29.62 18.92 36.73
C SER A 49 29.75 19.40 38.20
N PRO A 50 28.74 19.32 39.12
CA PRO A 50 27.92 18.12 39.37
C PRO A 50 26.46 18.29 39.91
N ALA A 51 25.73 17.16 39.87
CA ALA A 51 24.75 16.56 40.81
C ALA A 51 23.79 17.40 41.69
N SER A 52 22.50 17.03 41.71
CA SER A 52 21.81 16.42 42.88
C SER A 52 20.31 16.16 42.66
N THR A 53 19.90 14.92 42.95
CA THR A 53 18.56 14.42 43.34
C THR A 53 18.30 14.79 44.82
N PRO A 54 17.05 14.80 45.36
CA PRO A 54 16.21 13.59 45.53
C PRO A 54 14.67 13.76 45.42
N SER A 55 14.00 12.61 45.18
CA SER A 55 12.57 12.34 45.41
C SER A 55 12.26 12.33 46.93
N PRO A 56 11.00 12.13 47.42
CA PRO A 56 10.41 10.77 47.39
C PRO A 56 8.85 10.63 47.51
N VAL A 57 8.39 9.38 47.27
CA VAL A 57 7.20 8.63 47.76
C VAL A 57 5.76 9.13 47.50
N SER A 58 4.97 8.35 46.73
CA SER A 58 3.87 7.54 47.31
C SER A 58 3.16 6.62 46.30
N SER A 59 3.20 5.34 46.64
CA SER A 59 2.37 4.23 46.20
C SER A 59 0.91 4.37 46.63
N LEU A 60 -0.04 3.85 45.85
CA LEU A 60 -0.97 2.80 46.33
C LEU A 60 -1.71 2.13 45.16
N ALA A 61 -2.15 0.90 45.44
CA ALA A 61 -2.58 -0.13 44.52
C ALA A 61 -4.04 -0.01 44.02
N ALA A 62 -4.30 -0.65 42.87
CA ALA A 62 -5.59 -1.19 42.41
C ALA A 62 -5.94 -2.49 43.21
N PRO A 63 -7.09 -3.20 43.05
CA PRO A 63 -8.04 -3.17 41.93
C PRO A 63 -9.55 -3.30 42.28
N VAL A 64 -10.42 -3.03 41.30
CA VAL A 64 -11.83 -3.48 41.32
C VAL A 64 -12.16 -4.11 39.97
N GLN A 65 -12.61 -5.36 40.01
CA GLN A 65 -13.10 -6.14 38.87
C GLN A 65 -14.61 -5.89 38.60
N PRO A 66 -15.09 -6.24 37.39
CA PRO A 66 -16.37 -5.78 36.85
C PRO A 66 -17.54 -6.72 37.17
N THR A 67 -18.74 -6.17 37.25
CA THR A 67 -20.00 -6.94 37.20
C THR A 67 -20.93 -6.33 36.16
N SER A 68 -21.28 -7.10 35.12
CA SER A 68 -22.60 -7.06 34.51
C SER A 68 -22.84 -8.26 33.59
N THR A 69 -23.92 -8.96 33.89
CA THR A 69 -24.55 -10.07 33.17
C THR A 69 -25.40 -9.53 32.02
N PRO A 70 -25.51 -10.23 30.88
CA PRO A 70 -26.69 -10.10 30.03
C PRO A 70 -27.56 -11.37 30.04
N GLY A 71 -28.85 -11.17 30.33
CA GLY A 71 -29.88 -12.19 30.33
C GLY A 71 -30.26 -12.69 28.93
N LYS A 72 -30.59 -13.97 28.88
CA LYS A 72 -31.16 -14.70 27.76
C LYS A 72 -32.54 -14.15 27.38
N ARG A 73 -32.80 -13.97 26.08
CA ARG A 73 -34.16 -13.99 25.53
C ARG A 73 -34.19 -14.84 24.25
N ALA A 74 -34.84 -15.99 24.36
CA ALA A 74 -35.19 -16.85 23.25
C ALA A 74 -36.55 -16.42 22.69
N THR A 75 -36.63 -16.27 21.38
CA THR A 75 -37.89 -16.13 20.64
C THR A 75 -38.03 -17.30 19.68
N LYS A 76 -39.05 -18.12 19.95
CA LYS A 76 -39.57 -19.17 19.08
C LYS A 76 -40.22 -18.52 17.85
N THR A 77 -39.87 -18.99 16.66
CA THR A 77 -40.64 -18.76 15.44
C THR A 77 -41.14 -20.10 14.92
N GLN A 78 -42.46 -20.21 14.77
CA GLN A 78 -43.20 -21.35 14.23
C GLN A 78 -43.00 -21.47 12.71
N ALA A 79 -42.93 -22.71 12.24
CA ALA A 79 -43.04 -23.08 10.82
C ALA A 79 -44.49 -23.42 10.46
N PRO A 80 -44.97 -23.10 9.24
CA PRO A 80 -46.19 -23.66 8.64
C PRO A 80 -45.87 -24.77 7.59
N PRO A 81 -46.89 -25.52 7.10
CA PRO A 81 -46.86 -26.99 7.04
C PRO A 81 -46.49 -27.62 5.69
N SER A 82 -46.28 -28.94 5.77
CA SER A 82 -46.04 -29.92 4.71
C SER A 82 -47.01 -29.84 3.52
N ALA A 83 -46.45 -29.91 2.32
CA ALA A 83 -47.14 -30.28 1.09
C ALA A 83 -46.59 -31.61 0.55
N THR A 84 -47.52 -32.49 0.16
CA THR A 84 -47.32 -33.86 -0.31
C THR A 84 -46.67 -33.92 -1.70
N ALA A 85 -45.78 -34.90 -1.90
CA ALA A 85 -45.04 -35.18 -3.14
C ALA A 85 -45.90 -35.74 -4.28
N PRO A 86 -45.39 -35.64 -5.53
CA PRO A 86 -45.42 -36.79 -6.43
C PRO A 86 -44.06 -37.03 -7.13
N GLY A 87 -43.75 -38.30 -7.40
CA GLY A 87 -42.74 -38.69 -8.40
C GLY A 87 -41.57 -39.48 -7.84
N SER A 88 -41.69 -40.81 -7.88
CA SER A 88 -40.61 -41.76 -7.66
C SER A 88 -39.60 -41.72 -8.82
N GLU A 89 -38.46 -41.05 -8.60
CA GLU A 89 -37.22 -41.30 -9.33
C GLU A 89 -36.23 -42.00 -8.40
N GLN A 90 -35.70 -43.14 -8.83
CA GLN A 90 -34.67 -43.89 -8.13
C GLN A 90 -33.40 -43.04 -8.02
N SER A 91 -33.18 -42.45 -6.84
CA SER A 91 -31.91 -41.82 -6.49
C SER A 91 -30.87 -42.88 -6.19
N THR A 92 -29.92 -43.07 -7.10
CA THR A 92 -28.64 -43.71 -6.78
C THR A 92 -27.89 -42.85 -5.77
N GLN A 93 -27.64 -43.41 -4.59
CA GLN A 93 -26.73 -42.87 -3.57
C GLN A 93 -25.41 -42.37 -4.20
N PRO A 94 -24.90 -41.17 -3.88
CA PRO A 94 -23.54 -40.81 -4.21
C PRO A 94 -22.59 -41.75 -3.46
N ALA A 95 -21.71 -42.43 -4.21
CA ALA A 95 -20.65 -43.23 -3.62
C ALA A 95 -19.84 -42.36 -2.64
N SER A 96 -19.55 -42.89 -1.44
CA SER A 96 -18.64 -42.27 -0.49
C SER A 96 -17.32 -41.92 -1.21
N PRO A 97 -16.73 -40.73 -1.00
CA PRO A 97 -15.49 -40.37 -1.68
C PRO A 97 -14.41 -41.40 -1.31
N GLN A 98 -13.91 -42.13 -2.31
CA GLN A 98 -12.78 -43.02 -2.09
C GLN A 98 -11.62 -42.19 -1.53
N PRO A 99 -10.91 -42.67 -0.48
CA PRO A 99 -9.74 -41.99 0.02
C PRO A 99 -8.74 -41.86 -1.13
N LYS A 100 -8.32 -40.62 -1.43
CA LYS A 100 -7.29 -40.37 -2.44
C LYS A 100 -6.07 -41.24 -2.11
N PRO A 101 -5.46 -41.95 -3.08
CA PRO A 101 -4.32 -42.82 -2.82
C PRO A 101 -3.22 -42.06 -2.08
N SER A 102 -2.81 -42.57 -0.92
CA SER A 102 -1.74 -41.97 -0.15
C SER A 102 -0.41 -42.24 -0.86
N LEU A 103 0.22 -41.18 -1.38
CA LEU A 103 1.54 -41.26 -2.02
C LEU A 103 2.56 -41.86 -1.04
N THR A 104 3.40 -42.77 -1.56
CA THR A 104 4.55 -43.29 -0.80
C THR A 104 5.56 -42.16 -0.52
N ALA A 105 6.47 -42.35 0.44
CA ALA A 105 7.49 -41.34 0.75
C ALA A 105 8.37 -41.01 -0.48
N GLU A 106 8.64 -42.02 -1.31
CA GLU A 106 9.38 -41.86 -2.56
C GLU A 106 8.57 -41.09 -3.62
N GLN A 107 7.28 -41.37 -3.76
CA GLN A 107 6.40 -40.61 -4.66
C GLN A 107 6.18 -39.17 -4.18
N LYS A 108 6.15 -38.94 -2.86
CA LYS A 108 6.15 -37.58 -2.29
C LYS A 108 7.46 -36.87 -2.61
N ALA A 109 8.61 -37.52 -2.43
CA ALA A 109 9.91 -36.93 -2.74
C ALA A 109 10.08 -36.64 -4.25
N ILE A 110 9.60 -37.54 -5.12
CA ILE A 110 9.56 -37.32 -6.57
C ILE A 110 8.62 -36.16 -6.90
N ASN A 111 7.42 -36.11 -6.33
CA ASN A 111 6.50 -34.99 -6.54
C ASN A 111 7.06 -33.66 -6.01
N GLU A 112 7.74 -33.65 -4.87
CA GLU A 112 8.41 -32.45 -4.36
C GLU A 112 9.57 -32.03 -5.26
N ARG A 113 10.37 -32.98 -5.77
CA ARG A 113 11.42 -32.71 -6.75
C ARG A 113 10.87 -32.20 -8.08
N TYR A 114 9.75 -32.76 -8.54
CA TYR A 114 9.05 -32.31 -9.75
C TYR A 114 8.39 -30.94 -9.54
N LYS A 115 7.75 -30.67 -8.40
CA LYS A 115 7.26 -29.34 -8.02
C LYS A 115 8.39 -28.33 -7.98
N GLN A 116 9.52 -28.66 -7.34
CA GLN A 116 10.73 -27.83 -7.33
C GLN A 116 11.31 -27.59 -8.72
N SER A 117 11.08 -28.50 -9.69
CA SER A 117 11.46 -28.31 -11.09
C SER A 117 10.51 -27.41 -11.90
N PHE A 118 9.25 -27.25 -11.47
CA PHE A 118 8.32 -26.24 -11.98
C PHE A 118 8.49 -24.88 -11.28
N VAL A 119 8.97 -24.88 -10.03
CA VAL A 119 9.40 -23.67 -9.33
C VAL A 119 10.82 -23.32 -9.79
N SER A 120 10.92 -22.86 -11.04
CA SER A 120 11.99 -21.92 -11.38
C SER A 120 11.88 -20.71 -10.45
N PRO A 121 13.01 -20.12 -10.02
CA PRO A 121 12.99 -19.05 -9.03
C PRO A 121 12.13 -17.87 -9.51
N ALA A 122 11.03 -17.64 -8.80
CA ALA A 122 10.26 -16.39 -8.76
C ALA A 122 9.74 -15.84 -10.10
N THR A 123 8.71 -16.47 -10.68
CA THR A 123 7.55 -15.64 -11.04
C THR A 123 6.68 -15.55 -9.80
N ALA A 124 7.04 -14.65 -8.89
CA ALA A 124 6.14 -14.24 -7.82
C ALA A 124 4.82 -13.87 -8.50
N VAL A 125 3.70 -14.50 -8.16
CA VAL A 125 2.39 -14.29 -8.83
C VAL A 125 2.01 -12.81 -8.92
N ASP A 126 2.52 -12.00 -8.00
CA ASP A 126 2.45 -10.54 -7.99
C ASP A 126 3.05 -9.86 -9.25
N THR A 127 3.98 -10.49 -9.97
CA THR A 127 4.55 -9.94 -11.21
C THR A 127 3.60 -10.04 -12.39
N LEU A 128 2.57 -10.89 -12.30
CA LEU A 128 1.54 -11.08 -13.34
C LEU A 128 0.41 -10.06 -13.23
N ILE A 129 0.31 -9.35 -12.10
CA ILE A 129 -0.75 -8.39 -11.83
C ILE A 129 -0.23 -6.99 -12.12
N GLU A 130 -0.71 -6.36 -13.19
CA GLU A 130 -0.40 -4.96 -13.49
C GLU A 130 -1.28 -4.00 -12.68
N MET A 131 -0.65 -3.15 -11.88
CA MET A 131 -1.26 -2.04 -11.18
C MET A 131 -1.15 -0.76 -12.00
N ARG A 132 -2.25 0.02 -12.04
CA ARG A 132 -2.30 1.36 -12.61
C ARG A 132 -2.40 2.38 -11.48
N VAL A 133 -1.32 3.11 -11.24
CA VAL A 133 -1.22 4.03 -10.11
C VAL A 133 -1.13 5.47 -10.63
N ALA A 134 -2.07 6.32 -10.24
CA ALA A 134 -1.99 7.74 -10.56
C ALA A 134 -0.87 8.39 -9.73
N ILE A 135 0.21 8.79 -10.42
CA ILE A 135 1.38 9.46 -9.82
C ILE A 135 1.40 10.97 -10.08
N ALA A 136 0.50 11.46 -10.95
CA ALA A 136 0.07 12.86 -10.99
C ALA A 136 -1.38 12.93 -11.47
N GLU A 137 -2.16 13.83 -10.87
CA GLU A 137 -3.59 13.95 -11.12
C GLU A 137 -3.98 15.38 -11.48
N GLY A 138 -4.45 15.59 -12.70
CA GLY A 138 -5.04 16.85 -13.14
C GLY A 138 -4.10 18.07 -13.10
N VAL A 139 -2.81 17.88 -13.39
CA VAL A 139 -1.77 18.93 -13.29
C VAL A 139 -1.62 19.71 -14.61
N PRO A 140 -1.19 20.99 -14.58
CA PRO A 140 -1.07 21.80 -15.80
C PRO A 140 0.17 21.48 -16.64
N ALA A 141 1.18 20.83 -16.06
CA ALA A 141 2.41 20.44 -16.74
C ALA A 141 3.11 19.31 -15.98
N LEU A 142 3.94 18.54 -16.68
CA LEU A 142 4.74 17.46 -16.10
C LEU A 142 6.16 17.48 -16.70
N SER A 143 7.17 17.28 -15.86
CA SER A 143 8.52 16.94 -16.32
C SER A 143 8.69 15.43 -16.30
N LEU A 144 8.92 14.82 -17.46
CA LEU A 144 9.14 13.39 -17.60
C LEU A 144 10.44 13.06 -18.34
N GLY A 145 10.97 11.88 -18.11
CA GLY A 145 12.16 11.38 -18.80
C GLY A 145 12.33 9.89 -18.60
N SER A 146 13.44 9.34 -19.07
CA SER A 146 13.77 7.93 -18.83
C SER A 146 15.26 7.72 -18.70
N SER A 147 15.66 6.71 -17.93
CA SER A 147 17.08 6.33 -17.78
C SER A 147 17.65 5.68 -19.04
N THR A 148 16.78 5.22 -19.94
CA THR A 148 17.11 4.63 -21.24
C THR A 148 16.36 5.39 -22.32
N SER A 149 16.58 5.06 -23.60
CA SER A 149 15.63 5.54 -24.61
C SER A 149 14.24 4.99 -24.31
N ALA A 150 13.20 5.78 -24.60
CA ALA A 150 11.81 5.37 -24.38
C ALA A 150 10.99 5.64 -25.64
N THR A 151 10.11 4.69 -25.99
CA THR A 151 9.20 4.85 -27.13
C THR A 151 7.87 5.40 -26.63
N LEU A 152 7.40 6.47 -27.27
CA LEU A 152 6.04 6.98 -27.12
C LEU A 152 5.15 6.32 -28.14
N MET A 153 4.01 5.80 -27.71
CA MET A 153 3.05 5.11 -28.55
C MET A 153 1.64 5.66 -28.34
N ASP A 154 0.81 5.57 -29.38
CA ASP A 154 -0.63 5.86 -29.25
C ASP A 154 -1.38 4.70 -28.55
N GLN A 155 -2.70 4.85 -28.41
CA GLN A 155 -3.59 3.85 -27.82
C GLN A 155 -3.61 2.49 -28.55
N ASN A 156 -3.14 2.45 -29.81
CA ASN A 156 -3.04 1.23 -30.61
C ASN A 156 -1.61 0.65 -30.61
N ARG A 157 -0.73 1.16 -29.73
CA ARG A 157 0.71 0.84 -29.67
C ARG A 157 1.49 1.21 -30.93
N LYS A 158 0.99 2.15 -31.74
CA LYS A 158 1.76 2.68 -32.88
C LYS A 158 2.82 3.65 -32.35
N PRO A 159 4.11 3.48 -32.70
CA PRO A 159 5.16 4.42 -32.31
C PRO A 159 4.90 5.83 -32.85
N LEU A 160 5.14 6.84 -32.01
CA LEU A 160 4.96 8.26 -32.30
C LEU A 160 6.28 9.02 -32.25
N LEU A 161 7.07 8.82 -31.18
CA LEU A 161 8.32 9.52 -30.91
C LEU A 161 9.23 8.62 -30.05
N THR A 162 10.54 8.86 -30.11
CA THR A 162 11.51 8.25 -29.20
C THR A 162 12.14 9.33 -28.33
N LEU A 163 12.10 9.14 -27.01
CA LEU A 163 12.85 9.96 -26.06
C LEU A 163 14.29 9.47 -25.97
N SER A 164 15.22 10.41 -25.87
CA SER A 164 16.62 10.14 -25.55
C SER A 164 16.76 9.76 -24.08
N ALA A 165 17.69 8.85 -23.80
CA ALA A 165 18.06 8.49 -22.44
C ALA A 165 18.56 9.72 -21.66
N GLU A 166 18.27 9.74 -20.36
CA GLU A 166 18.70 10.76 -19.39
C GLU A 166 18.31 12.21 -19.76
N THR A 167 17.36 12.37 -20.68
CA THR A 167 16.84 13.67 -21.10
C THR A 167 15.48 13.93 -20.45
N ARG A 168 15.27 15.15 -19.97
CA ARG A 168 13.99 15.59 -19.41
C ARG A 168 13.20 16.38 -20.45
N TYR A 169 11.91 16.08 -20.51
CA TYR A 169 10.94 16.66 -21.41
C TYR A 169 9.79 17.25 -20.62
N THR A 170 9.24 18.37 -21.10
CA THR A 170 8.08 19.01 -20.47
C THR A 170 6.81 18.69 -21.27
N ALA A 171 5.87 18.01 -20.63
CA ALA A 171 4.54 17.78 -21.15
C ALA A 171 3.57 18.86 -20.66
N GLN A 172 2.75 19.39 -21.57
CA GLN A 172 1.67 20.34 -21.28
C GLN A 172 0.42 19.98 -22.08
N PRO A 173 -0.80 20.24 -21.57
CA PRO A 173 -2.01 20.15 -22.36
C PRO A 173 -1.93 21.07 -23.59
N SER A 174 -2.26 20.53 -24.77
CA SER A 174 -2.28 21.28 -26.04
C SER A 174 -3.48 20.85 -26.88
N GLY A 175 -4.53 21.67 -26.85
CA GLY A 175 -5.83 21.33 -27.44
C GLY A 175 -6.38 20.02 -26.87
N ASN A 176 -6.74 19.09 -27.75
CA ASN A 176 -7.21 17.75 -27.39
C ASN A 176 -6.07 16.75 -27.15
N GLY A 177 -4.81 17.18 -27.11
CA GLY A 177 -3.64 16.31 -27.02
C GLY A 177 -2.56 16.85 -26.10
N THR A 178 -1.38 16.26 -26.13
CA THR A 178 -0.27 16.69 -25.27
C THR A 178 0.81 17.32 -26.11
N ALA A 179 1.32 18.49 -25.74
CA ALA A 179 2.57 19.00 -26.29
C ALA A 179 3.72 18.50 -25.42
N LEU A 180 4.72 17.86 -26.03
CA LEU A 180 5.96 17.43 -25.38
C LEU A 180 7.13 18.17 -26.01
N ASP A 181 7.69 19.15 -25.30
CA ASP A 181 8.72 20.09 -25.81
C ASP A 181 8.39 20.62 -27.23
N GLY A 182 7.12 20.99 -27.44
CA GLY A 182 6.61 21.52 -28.72
C GLY A 182 6.15 20.45 -29.73
N SER A 183 6.45 19.17 -29.51
CA SER A 183 5.92 18.09 -30.35
C SER A 183 4.48 17.75 -29.96
N GLN A 184 3.55 17.81 -30.92
CA GLN A 184 2.14 17.48 -30.67
C GLN A 184 1.92 15.96 -30.65
N LEU A 185 1.31 15.49 -29.56
CA LEU A 185 0.93 14.11 -29.31
C LEU A 185 -0.60 14.00 -29.11
N PRO A 186 -1.19 12.80 -29.24
CA PRO A 186 -2.61 12.58 -28.92
C PRO A 186 -2.91 12.75 -27.43
N ALA A 187 -4.20 12.66 -27.08
CA ALA A 187 -4.67 12.74 -25.70
C ALA A 187 -4.07 11.67 -24.80
N VAL A 188 -3.89 10.45 -25.33
CA VAL A 188 -3.40 9.29 -24.58
C VAL A 188 -2.12 8.79 -25.21
N VAL A 189 -1.05 8.77 -24.43
CA VAL A 189 0.29 8.37 -24.87
C VAL A 189 0.86 7.36 -23.88
N LEU A 190 1.26 6.19 -24.38
CA LEU A 190 2.03 5.22 -23.62
C LEU A 190 3.52 5.51 -23.79
N VAL A 191 4.25 5.65 -22.70
CA VAL A 191 5.71 5.80 -22.66
C VAL A 191 6.30 4.50 -22.14
N GLU A 192 7.09 3.83 -22.97
CA GLU A 192 7.72 2.55 -22.66
C GLU A 192 9.25 2.66 -22.75
N PRO A 193 9.97 2.59 -21.61
CA PRO A 193 11.43 2.59 -21.60
C PRO A 193 11.98 1.28 -22.20
N SER A 194 13.05 1.38 -22.96
CA SER A 194 13.76 0.20 -23.47
C SER A 194 14.48 -0.54 -22.35
N GLN A 195 14.71 -1.84 -22.53
CA GLN A 195 15.52 -2.67 -21.60
C GLN A 195 15.06 -2.61 -20.13
N ASN A 196 13.76 -2.39 -19.89
CA ASN A 196 13.20 -2.19 -18.54
C ASN A 196 13.84 -1.00 -17.79
N GLY A 197 14.25 0.04 -18.50
CA GLY A 197 14.74 1.28 -17.90
C GLY A 197 13.72 1.95 -16.99
N LEU A 198 14.19 2.93 -16.24
CA LEU A 198 13.36 3.70 -15.32
C LEU A 198 12.69 4.86 -16.06
N LEU A 199 11.50 5.21 -15.60
CA LEU A 199 10.80 6.44 -15.96
C LEU A 199 11.02 7.46 -14.86
N TYR A 200 11.27 8.70 -15.25
CA TYR A 200 11.36 9.79 -14.30
C TYR A 200 10.13 10.69 -14.40
N LEU A 201 9.59 11.09 -13.25
CA LEU A 201 8.56 12.12 -13.16
C LEU A 201 8.93 13.08 -12.03
N GLY A 202 9.33 14.30 -12.39
CA GLY A 202 10.03 15.19 -11.45
C GLY A 202 11.28 14.52 -10.87
N ASP A 203 11.41 14.54 -9.55
CA ASP A 203 12.57 13.98 -8.83
C ASP A 203 12.43 12.48 -8.48
N ARG A 204 11.34 11.84 -8.91
CA ARG A 204 11.06 10.43 -8.61
C ARG A 204 11.34 9.54 -9.82
N ALA A 205 11.84 8.34 -9.55
CA ALA A 205 12.08 7.30 -10.53
C ALA A 205 11.14 6.11 -10.33
N TYR A 206 10.59 5.58 -11.43
CA TYR A 206 9.57 4.54 -11.44
C TYR A 206 9.97 3.41 -12.38
N ARG A 207 9.63 2.17 -12.03
CA ARG A 207 9.71 1.02 -12.95
C ARG A 207 8.44 0.94 -13.82
N GLY A 208 8.51 0.13 -14.87
CA GLY A 208 7.35 -0.18 -15.70
C GLY A 208 7.15 0.84 -16.80
N ARG A 209 5.89 1.20 -17.06
CA ARG A 209 5.49 2.09 -18.16
C ARG A 209 4.72 3.29 -17.62
N LEU A 210 4.58 4.33 -18.43
CA LEU A 210 3.79 5.50 -18.07
C LEU A 210 2.69 5.73 -19.10
N LEU A 211 1.46 5.85 -18.64
CA LEU A 211 0.37 6.36 -19.44
C LEU A 211 0.19 7.85 -19.12
N LEU A 212 0.50 8.69 -20.09
CA LEU A 212 0.30 10.13 -20.04
C LEU A 212 -1.04 10.46 -20.71
N VAL A 213 -1.93 11.12 -19.98
CA VAL A 213 -3.27 11.46 -20.45
C VAL A 213 -3.51 12.94 -20.33
N ASN A 214 -3.86 13.60 -21.43
CA ASN A 214 -4.57 14.87 -21.40
C ASN A 214 -6.07 14.60 -21.36
N ASP A 215 -6.72 15.01 -20.28
CA ASP A 215 -8.18 15.02 -20.16
C ASP A 215 -8.67 16.44 -19.81
N ALA A 216 -9.54 16.99 -20.66
CA ALA A 216 -10.10 18.33 -20.49
C ALA A 216 -9.08 19.44 -20.15
N GLY A 217 -7.89 19.42 -20.75
CA GLY A 217 -6.88 20.47 -20.57
C GLY A 217 -6.04 20.34 -19.30
N LYS A 218 -6.00 19.14 -18.71
CA LYS A 218 -5.16 18.79 -17.57
C LYS A 218 -4.42 17.49 -17.85
N LEU A 219 -3.28 17.28 -17.20
CA LEU A 219 -2.48 16.06 -17.38
C LEU A 219 -2.61 15.10 -16.19
N TRP A 220 -2.69 13.82 -16.52
CA TRP A 220 -2.52 12.70 -15.60
C TRP A 220 -1.31 11.88 -16.02
N ALA A 221 -0.56 11.42 -15.02
CA ALA A 221 0.52 10.48 -15.19
C ALA A 221 0.15 9.22 -14.42
N VAL A 222 -0.04 8.11 -15.13
CA VAL A 222 -0.41 6.82 -14.53
C VAL A 222 0.72 5.84 -14.75
N ASN A 223 1.33 5.37 -13.67
CA ASN A 223 2.36 4.36 -13.76
C ASN A 223 1.72 2.96 -13.87
N LEU A 224 2.14 2.22 -14.89
CA LEU A 224 1.77 0.83 -15.14
C LEU A 224 2.93 -0.03 -14.64
N VAL A 225 2.73 -0.69 -13.51
CA VAL A 225 3.78 -1.41 -12.77
C VAL A 225 3.22 -2.71 -12.23
N ASN A 226 4.00 -3.79 -12.20
CA ASN A 226 3.52 -5.02 -11.58
C ASN A 226 3.37 -4.88 -10.06
N LEU A 227 2.47 -5.66 -9.46
CA LEU A 227 2.13 -5.58 -8.04
C LEU A 227 3.34 -5.82 -7.14
N ARG A 228 4.29 -6.68 -7.53
CA ARG A 228 5.53 -6.89 -6.76
C ARG A 228 6.33 -5.59 -6.62
N ASN A 229 6.62 -4.93 -7.74
CA ASN A 229 7.39 -3.68 -7.75
C ASN A 229 6.60 -2.51 -7.13
N TYR A 230 5.28 -2.53 -7.24
CA TYR A 230 4.42 -1.59 -6.50
C TYR A 230 4.61 -1.76 -4.98
N LEU A 231 4.54 -3.00 -4.49
CA LEU A 231 4.67 -3.31 -3.06
C LEU A 231 6.08 -3.05 -2.51
N HIS A 232 7.13 -3.27 -3.31
CA HIS A 232 8.50 -2.86 -2.95
C HIS A 232 8.54 -1.37 -2.59
N SER A 233 7.92 -0.51 -3.40
CA SER A 233 7.83 0.92 -3.13
C SER A 233 6.94 1.24 -1.93
N VAL A 234 5.74 0.64 -1.87
CA VAL A 234 4.76 0.96 -0.81
C VAL A 234 5.28 0.56 0.56
N VAL A 235 5.71 -0.70 0.74
CA VAL A 235 6.16 -1.17 2.06
C VAL A 235 7.35 -0.34 2.55
N ALA A 236 8.28 -0.01 1.67
CA ALA A 236 9.44 0.82 2.02
C ALA A 236 9.11 2.31 2.23
N SER A 237 7.96 2.77 1.73
CA SER A 237 7.49 4.13 1.94
C SER A 237 6.69 4.29 3.23
N GLU A 238 6.02 3.23 3.67
CA GLU A 238 5.11 3.18 4.82
C GLU A 238 5.82 2.89 6.15
N VAL A 239 6.82 2.00 6.14
CA VAL A 239 7.51 1.55 7.36
C VAL A 239 9.03 1.55 7.18
N SER A 240 9.77 1.61 8.30
CA SER A 240 11.23 1.60 8.25
C SER A 240 11.77 0.21 7.88
N PRO A 241 12.78 0.10 7.00
CA PRO A 241 13.41 -1.18 6.67
C PRO A 241 14.11 -1.85 7.86
N SER A 242 14.41 -1.10 8.93
CA SER A 242 15.02 -1.63 10.14
C SER A 242 14.02 -2.32 11.09
N TRP A 243 12.72 -2.33 10.76
CA TRP A 243 11.71 -2.97 11.59
C TRP A 243 11.86 -4.48 11.62
N HIS A 244 11.28 -5.09 12.64
CA HIS A 244 11.29 -6.54 12.79
C HIS A 244 10.73 -7.23 11.51
N PRO A 245 11.39 -8.28 10.97
CA PRO A 245 10.98 -8.90 9.70
C PRO A 245 9.52 -9.36 9.67
N GLU A 246 8.98 -9.82 10.80
CA GLU A 246 7.57 -10.24 10.90
C GLU A 246 6.60 -9.05 10.81
N ALA A 247 6.97 -7.86 11.30
CA ALA A 247 6.18 -6.65 11.10
C ALA A 247 6.21 -6.19 9.63
N LEU A 248 7.38 -6.28 8.97
CA LEU A 248 7.51 -5.99 7.53
C LEU A 248 6.66 -6.93 6.68
N LYS A 249 6.60 -8.23 7.02
CA LYS A 249 5.74 -9.21 6.35
C LYS A 249 4.25 -8.92 6.57
N ALA A 250 3.86 -8.56 7.79
CA ALA A 250 2.48 -8.16 8.08
C ALA A 250 2.07 -6.92 7.25
N GLN A 251 2.95 -5.92 7.18
CA GLN A 251 2.76 -4.73 6.34
C GLN A 251 2.66 -5.11 4.85
N ALA A 252 3.49 -6.03 4.35
CA ALA A 252 3.43 -6.46 2.95
C ALA A 252 2.10 -7.14 2.59
N VAL A 253 1.59 -8.03 3.45
CA VAL A 253 0.30 -8.71 3.23
C VAL A 253 -0.88 -7.74 3.31
N ALA A 254 -0.88 -6.83 4.28
CA ALA A 254 -1.90 -5.79 4.38
C ALA A 254 -1.83 -4.86 3.16
N ALA A 255 -0.64 -4.39 2.77
CA ALA A 255 -0.50 -3.53 1.60
C ALA A 255 -0.98 -4.23 0.30
N ARG A 256 -0.69 -5.52 0.14
CA ARG A 256 -1.17 -6.33 -1.00
C ARG A 256 -2.69 -6.43 -1.02
N SER A 257 -3.32 -6.72 0.11
CA SER A 257 -4.77 -6.87 0.20
C SER A 257 -5.51 -5.55 -0.09
N TYR A 258 -4.97 -4.42 0.38
CA TYR A 258 -5.46 -3.10 0.02
C TYR A 258 -5.33 -2.84 -1.50
N ALA A 259 -4.14 -3.03 -2.06
CA ALA A 259 -3.90 -2.84 -3.50
C ALA A 259 -4.84 -3.69 -4.38
N LEU A 260 -5.06 -4.95 -4.03
CA LEU A 260 -5.96 -5.86 -4.74
C LEU A 260 -7.44 -5.42 -4.65
N THR A 261 -7.85 -4.80 -3.53
CA THR A 261 -9.20 -4.24 -3.41
C THR A 261 -9.45 -3.22 -4.53
N TYR A 262 -8.50 -2.31 -4.76
CA TYR A 262 -8.58 -1.28 -5.81
C TYR A 262 -8.25 -1.80 -7.22
N TYR A 263 -7.58 -2.94 -7.33
CA TYR A 263 -7.48 -3.64 -8.62
C TYR A 263 -8.86 -4.08 -9.12
N PHE A 264 -9.69 -4.67 -8.25
CA PHE A 264 -11.04 -5.13 -8.61
C PHE A 264 -12.11 -4.03 -8.52
N LYS A 265 -11.88 -2.98 -7.72
CA LYS A 265 -12.75 -1.82 -7.56
C LYS A 265 -11.97 -0.52 -7.81
N PRO A 266 -11.60 -0.25 -9.07
CA PRO A 266 -10.74 0.88 -9.38
C PRO A 266 -11.43 2.21 -9.11
N MET A 267 -10.66 3.20 -8.65
CA MET A 267 -11.15 4.56 -8.41
C MET A 267 -11.59 5.28 -9.68
N SER A 268 -11.05 4.87 -10.82
CA SER A 268 -11.36 5.42 -12.14
C SER A 268 -11.18 4.35 -13.21
N SER A 269 -11.80 4.53 -14.38
CA SER A 269 -11.47 3.72 -15.56
C SER A 269 -9.99 3.83 -15.97
N LEU A 270 -9.33 4.92 -15.59
CA LEU A 270 -7.95 5.23 -15.95
C LEU A 270 -6.91 4.57 -15.03
N PHE A 271 -7.19 4.47 -13.72
CA PHE A 271 -6.25 3.98 -12.72
C PHE A 271 -6.96 3.26 -11.57
N HIS A 272 -6.25 2.34 -10.92
CA HIS A 272 -6.76 1.56 -9.79
C HIS A 272 -6.82 2.42 -8.53
N LEU A 273 -5.73 3.10 -8.20
CA LEU A 273 -5.58 3.96 -7.02
C LEU A 273 -4.54 5.07 -7.25
N GLY A 274 -4.49 6.06 -6.37
CA GLY A 274 -3.49 7.12 -6.36
C GLY A 274 -2.25 6.77 -5.54
N ALA A 275 -1.26 7.67 -5.54
CA ALA A 275 0.07 7.45 -4.94
C ALA A 275 0.30 8.15 -3.57
N THR A 276 -0.74 8.72 -2.96
CA THR A 276 -0.65 9.55 -1.74
C THR A 276 -1.11 8.79 -0.49
N GLU A 277 -0.93 9.40 0.68
CA GLU A 277 -1.40 8.91 1.99
C GLU A 277 -2.93 8.69 2.05
N TYR A 278 -3.71 9.26 1.12
CA TYR A 278 -5.13 8.95 1.00
C TYR A 278 -5.36 7.47 0.65
N TYR A 279 -4.42 6.87 -0.08
CA TYR A 279 -4.40 5.45 -0.43
C TYR A 279 -3.27 4.74 0.32
N GLN A 280 -2.13 4.64 -0.34
CA GLN A 280 -0.87 4.11 0.17
C GLN A 280 0.24 4.96 -0.44
N VAL A 281 1.30 5.21 0.33
CA VAL A 281 2.40 6.04 -0.15
C VAL A 281 3.19 5.28 -1.21
N TYR A 282 3.04 5.65 -2.48
CA TYR A 282 3.80 5.09 -3.60
C TYR A 282 4.80 6.12 -4.13
N SER A 283 6.08 5.93 -3.80
CA SER A 283 7.14 6.92 -4.07
C SER A 283 8.09 6.53 -5.21
N GLY A 284 7.77 5.49 -5.98
CA GLY A 284 8.69 4.89 -6.93
C GLY A 284 9.83 4.17 -6.22
N ILE A 285 11.01 4.08 -6.85
CA ILE A 285 12.12 3.26 -6.35
C ILE A 285 12.91 3.92 -5.23
N ASN A 286 12.73 5.23 -5.01
CA ASN A 286 13.62 6.06 -4.19
C ASN A 286 13.71 5.61 -2.72
N ARG A 287 12.70 4.91 -2.21
CA ARG A 287 12.64 4.43 -0.82
C ARG A 287 12.86 2.94 -0.67
N GLU A 288 12.96 2.19 -1.76
CA GLU A 288 13.09 0.73 -1.69
C GLU A 288 14.34 0.30 -0.92
N ALA A 289 14.21 -0.77 -0.16
CA ALA A 289 15.28 -1.33 0.65
C ALA A 289 15.26 -2.86 0.55
N PRO A 290 16.42 -3.54 0.63
CA PRO A 290 16.48 -5.00 0.56
C PRO A 290 15.58 -5.71 1.58
N GLU A 291 15.48 -5.20 2.81
CA GLU A 291 14.72 -5.80 3.91
C GLU A 291 13.21 -5.78 3.65
N THR A 292 12.68 -4.64 3.18
CA THR A 292 11.26 -4.51 2.83
C THR A 292 10.94 -5.29 1.57
N ASN A 293 11.83 -5.30 0.58
CA ASN A 293 11.70 -6.10 -0.64
C ASN A 293 11.65 -7.60 -0.32
N GLN A 294 12.51 -8.07 0.59
CA GLN A 294 12.53 -9.46 1.05
C GLN A 294 11.21 -9.83 1.76
N ALA A 295 10.63 -8.94 2.57
CA ALA A 295 9.35 -9.20 3.22
C ALA A 295 8.18 -9.30 2.21
N VAL A 296 8.18 -8.44 1.18
CA VAL A 296 7.22 -8.52 0.06
C VAL A 296 7.35 -9.84 -0.68
N ASP A 297 8.57 -10.24 -1.01
CA ASP A 297 8.86 -11.46 -1.75
C ASP A 297 8.52 -12.72 -0.94
N ALA A 298 8.85 -12.74 0.35
CA ALA A 298 8.56 -13.84 1.27
C ALA A 298 7.06 -14.07 1.51
N THR A 299 6.22 -13.08 1.20
CA THR A 299 4.75 -13.13 1.36
C THR A 299 4.04 -13.07 0.01
N SER A 300 4.73 -13.43 -1.09
CA SER A 300 4.16 -13.27 -2.43
C SER A 300 2.82 -13.97 -2.59
N GLY A 301 1.85 -13.26 -3.15
CA GLY A 301 0.48 -13.72 -3.34
C GLY A 301 -0.36 -13.84 -2.06
N GLN A 302 0.18 -13.58 -0.87
CA GLN A 302 -0.61 -13.62 0.37
C GLN A 302 -1.36 -12.32 0.62
N PHE A 303 -2.65 -12.42 0.90
CA PHE A 303 -3.54 -11.30 1.22
C PHE A 303 -4.50 -11.66 2.36
N VAL A 304 -5.10 -10.65 3.00
CA VAL A 304 -6.09 -10.85 4.07
C VAL A 304 -7.42 -11.24 3.43
N SER A 305 -7.99 -12.38 3.86
CA SER A 305 -9.19 -12.94 3.27
C SER A 305 -10.29 -13.22 4.28
N TYR A 306 -11.53 -12.94 3.88
CA TYR A 306 -12.73 -13.32 4.62
C TYR A 306 -13.68 -14.07 3.70
N ARG A 307 -13.97 -15.34 4.02
CA ARG A 307 -14.86 -16.21 3.24
C ARG A 307 -14.49 -16.28 1.74
N GLY A 308 -13.19 -16.29 1.44
CA GLY A 308 -12.65 -16.33 0.07
C GLY A 308 -12.62 -14.97 -0.64
N GLY A 309 -13.21 -13.93 -0.08
CA GLY A 309 -13.08 -12.56 -0.58
C GLY A 309 -11.80 -11.88 -0.12
N ILE A 310 -11.37 -10.84 -0.84
CA ILE A 310 -10.28 -9.94 -0.45
C ILE A 310 -10.82 -8.95 0.59
N VAL A 311 -10.07 -8.75 1.68
CA VAL A 311 -10.38 -7.76 2.70
C VAL A 311 -9.64 -6.46 2.38
N GLU A 312 -10.36 -5.34 2.41
CA GLU A 312 -9.74 -4.01 2.40
C GLU A 312 -9.04 -3.80 3.75
N SER A 313 -7.75 -4.11 3.81
CA SER A 313 -6.97 -4.08 5.05
C SER A 313 -6.42 -2.67 5.29
N LEU A 314 -7.20 -1.85 5.97
CA LEU A 314 -6.80 -0.53 6.42
C LEU A 314 -5.67 -0.62 7.44
N TYR A 315 -4.70 0.29 7.38
CA TYR A 315 -3.61 0.40 8.35
C TYR A 315 -3.21 1.86 8.55
N ALA A 316 -2.65 2.19 9.71
CA ALA A 316 -2.16 3.53 10.03
C ALA A 316 -0.97 3.48 11.01
N ALA A 317 -0.29 4.61 11.17
CA ALA A 317 0.94 4.69 11.96
C ALA A 317 0.78 4.22 13.42
N SER A 318 -0.35 4.53 14.07
CA SER A 318 -0.59 4.18 15.48
C SER A 318 -2.02 3.71 15.74
N ASP A 319 -2.22 3.06 16.88
CA ASP A 319 -3.53 2.59 17.34
C ASP A 319 -4.54 3.74 17.53
N ASP A 320 -4.07 4.91 17.98
CA ASP A 320 -4.91 6.11 18.11
C ASP A 320 -5.47 6.56 16.75
N ILE A 321 -4.65 6.53 15.69
CA ILE A 321 -5.11 6.87 14.34
C ILE A 321 -6.06 5.80 13.82
N VAL A 322 -5.80 4.52 14.09
CA VAL A 322 -6.74 3.44 13.71
C VAL A 322 -8.09 3.62 14.41
N ALA A 323 -8.08 3.96 15.70
CA ALA A 323 -9.30 4.20 16.47
C ALA A 323 -10.10 5.39 15.93
N GLU A 324 -9.43 6.50 15.62
CA GLU A 324 -10.08 7.73 15.14
C GLU A 324 -10.51 7.64 13.67
N ALA A 325 -9.59 7.25 12.78
CA ALA A 325 -9.81 7.27 11.34
C ALA A 325 -10.60 6.06 10.82
N PHE A 326 -10.41 4.89 11.44
CA PHE A 326 -10.99 3.64 10.97
C PHE A 326 -11.96 3.00 11.99
N GLN A 327 -12.37 3.74 13.02
CA GLN A 327 -13.27 3.26 14.07
C GLN A 327 -12.75 1.97 14.75
N GLY A 328 -11.43 1.84 14.85
CA GLY A 328 -10.76 0.66 15.40
C GLY A 328 -10.57 -0.49 14.42
N HIS A 329 -10.98 -0.35 13.16
CA HIS A 329 -10.82 -1.38 12.13
C HIS A 329 -9.58 -1.15 11.28
N GLY A 330 -8.48 -1.78 11.64
CA GLY A 330 -7.25 -1.72 10.85
C GLY A 330 -6.03 -2.12 11.65
N MET A 331 -4.89 -2.22 10.97
CA MET A 331 -3.62 -2.53 11.62
C MET A 331 -2.88 -1.25 12.04
N SER A 332 -2.50 -1.18 13.31
CA SER A 332 -1.51 -0.20 13.80
C SER A 332 -0.13 -0.66 13.38
N GLN A 333 0.62 0.19 12.67
CA GLN A 333 1.96 -0.13 12.20
C GLN A 333 2.94 -0.24 13.38
N LEU A 334 2.90 0.71 14.32
CA LEU A 334 3.72 0.64 15.54
C LEU A 334 3.29 -0.52 16.44
N GLY A 335 2.00 -0.79 16.56
CA GLY A 335 1.52 -1.93 17.35
C GLY A 335 1.90 -3.27 16.72
N ALA A 336 1.89 -3.39 15.39
CA ALA A 336 2.42 -4.55 14.68
C ALA A 336 3.92 -4.76 14.91
N LEU A 337 4.70 -3.67 14.96
CA LEU A 337 6.12 -3.75 15.36
C LEU A 337 6.27 -4.28 16.79
N ASN A 338 5.53 -3.73 17.75
CA ASN A 338 5.60 -4.15 19.15
C ASN A 338 5.25 -5.64 19.31
N LEU A 339 4.18 -6.12 18.66
CA LEU A 339 3.82 -7.54 18.67
C LEU A 339 4.93 -8.41 18.08
N ALA A 340 5.56 -7.95 17.00
CA ALA A 340 6.68 -8.66 16.40
C ALA A 340 7.89 -8.77 17.34
N GLU A 341 8.20 -7.69 18.09
CA GLU A 341 9.24 -7.67 19.12
C GLU A 341 8.90 -8.55 20.33
N GLU A 342 7.62 -8.75 20.63
CA GLU A 342 7.12 -9.70 21.62
C GLU A 342 7.14 -11.17 21.13
N GLY A 343 7.57 -11.41 19.89
CA GLY A 343 7.73 -12.74 19.31
C GLY A 343 6.55 -13.26 18.50
N TYR A 344 5.56 -12.42 18.18
CA TYR A 344 4.47 -12.78 17.28
C TYR A 344 5.00 -12.86 15.84
N ASN A 345 4.57 -13.90 15.12
CA ASN A 345 4.79 -13.96 13.67
C ASN A 345 3.77 -13.12 12.91
N TYR A 346 4.02 -12.84 11.62
CA TYR A 346 3.18 -11.97 10.81
C TYR A 346 1.73 -12.45 10.70
N GLN A 347 1.49 -13.77 10.74
CA GLN A 347 0.13 -14.33 10.67
C GLN A 347 -0.64 -14.03 11.95
N GLN A 348 0.01 -14.14 13.11
CA GLN A 348 -0.58 -13.80 14.40
C GLN A 348 -0.83 -12.29 14.53
N ILE A 349 0.09 -11.46 14.05
CA ILE A 349 -0.08 -10.00 13.98
C ILE A 349 -1.32 -9.65 13.14
N LEU A 350 -1.43 -10.21 11.94
CA LEU A 350 -2.59 -9.98 11.07
C LEU A 350 -3.89 -10.51 11.70
N ALA A 351 -3.87 -11.67 12.34
CA ALA A 351 -5.04 -12.22 13.02
C ALA A 351 -5.50 -11.36 14.21
N ASN A 352 -4.57 -10.68 14.88
CA ASN A 352 -4.88 -9.72 15.95
C ASN A 352 -5.64 -8.49 15.40
N TYR A 353 -5.18 -7.91 14.31
CA TYR A 353 -5.75 -6.67 13.75
C TYR A 353 -6.94 -6.89 12.80
N TYR A 354 -7.05 -8.07 12.20
CA TYR A 354 -8.14 -8.44 11.29
C TYR A 354 -8.87 -9.69 11.80
N PRO A 355 -9.58 -9.60 12.94
CA PRO A 355 -10.19 -10.76 13.58
C PRO A 355 -11.26 -11.40 12.69
N GLY A 356 -11.32 -12.74 12.72
CA GLY A 356 -12.26 -13.52 11.90
C GLY A 356 -11.86 -13.65 10.42
N THR A 357 -10.72 -13.10 10.02
CA THR A 357 -10.12 -13.29 8.70
C THR A 357 -9.06 -14.40 8.72
N GLY A 358 -8.56 -14.78 7.55
CA GLY A 358 -7.40 -15.65 7.38
C GLY A 358 -6.52 -15.15 6.24
N LEU A 359 -5.54 -15.95 5.82
CA LEU A 359 -4.72 -15.64 4.64
C LEU A 359 -5.30 -16.31 3.41
N GLY A 360 -5.58 -15.50 2.39
CA GLY A 360 -5.76 -15.97 1.01
C GLY A 360 -4.42 -16.05 0.30
N GLN A 361 -4.35 -16.87 -0.74
CA GLN A 361 -3.17 -17.03 -1.59
C GLN A 361 -3.60 -16.89 -3.04
N ILE A 362 -2.95 -15.98 -3.77
CA ILE A 362 -3.03 -15.96 -5.23
C ILE A 362 -2.11 -17.07 -5.74
N VAL A 363 -2.64 -17.93 -6.60
CA VAL A 363 -1.91 -19.01 -7.26
C VAL A 363 -2.01 -18.80 -8.76
N GLN A 364 -0.94 -19.16 -9.47
CA GLN A 364 -1.00 -19.27 -10.93
C GLN A 364 -1.54 -20.67 -11.25
N ASP A 365 -2.74 -20.74 -11.80
CA ASP A 365 -3.30 -22.00 -12.29
C ASP A 365 -2.67 -22.32 -13.65
N TYR A 366 -1.86 -23.38 -13.68
CA TYR A 366 -1.35 -23.98 -14.91
C TYR A 366 -2.34 -25.07 -15.33
N GLU A 367 -3.42 -24.69 -16.01
CA GLU A 367 -4.24 -25.66 -16.76
C GLU A 367 -3.71 -25.83 -18.19
#